data_AF-A0A094CCL8-F1
#
_entry.id   AF-A0A094CCL8-F1
#
_cell.length_a   1.000
_cell.length_b   1.000
_cell.length_c   1.000
_cell.angle_alpha   90.00
_cell.angle_beta   90.00
_cell.angle_gamma   90.00
#
_symmetry.space_group_name_H-M   'P 1'
#
loop_
_entity.id
_entity.type
_entity.pdbx_description
1 polymer ?
#
loop_
_entity_poly.entity_id
_entity_poly.type
_entity_poly.pdbx_seq_one_letter_code
_entity_poly.pdbx_strand_id
1 'polypeptide(L)'
;MALIKKDFVSAHTYNSLPTIKEAANVPREYAEDLGYLQRLLAKHDVPASVGIRLIHRHYEIAEGEAMVFRNIELPAHGTVEVMRATPIEAAQLYGKNFFVGFAARLQAYEYTSETTVDLSEYKTFIAEFVEIVVRRKLQHKFGLKINHRSEAEVKTDRKEFEFPEEKCTITMPITFPLPEATHKIEIDTDWGALDNNNKRQRGKTKTQSTRTKCSHGDEDWGEECTQEDGIMFDGRVVQLGTPFHGLLNNLMEVW
;
A
#
# COMPACT_ATOMS: atom_id res chain seq x y z
N MET A 1 0.95 -14.02 25.58
CA MET A 1 -0.16 -13.18 25.07
C MET A 1 -0.08 -13.15 23.55
N ALA A 2 -1.21 -13.06 22.84
CA ALA A 2 -1.20 -13.01 21.37
C ALA A 2 -0.65 -11.67 20.87
N LEU A 3 0.46 -11.71 20.13
CA LEU A 3 1.11 -10.50 19.56
C LEU A 3 0.33 -9.89 18.40
N ILE A 4 -0.56 -10.66 17.78
CA ILE A 4 -1.40 -10.23 16.67
C ILE A 4 -2.82 -9.99 17.20
N LYS A 5 -3.40 -8.85 16.87
CA LYS A 5 -4.82 -8.53 17.08
C LYS A 5 -5.65 -9.12 15.94
N LYS A 6 -6.82 -9.66 16.30
CA LYS A 6 -7.74 -10.31 15.36
C LYS A 6 -8.96 -9.46 15.04
N ASP A 7 -9.21 -8.45 15.86
CA ASP A 7 -10.23 -7.43 15.69
C ASP A 7 -9.84 -6.44 14.59
N PHE A 8 -10.85 -5.94 13.88
CA PHE A 8 -10.68 -4.85 12.92
C PHE A 8 -10.18 -3.59 13.62
N VAL A 9 -9.41 -2.78 12.89
CA VAL A 9 -9.05 -1.44 13.35
C VAL A 9 -10.32 -0.58 13.41
N SER A 10 -10.46 0.26 14.44
CA SER A 10 -11.57 1.23 14.48
C SER A 10 -11.36 2.35 13.46
N ALA A 11 -12.45 2.99 13.05
CA ALA A 11 -12.37 4.14 12.15
C ALA A 11 -11.54 5.27 12.76
N HIS A 12 -11.72 5.56 14.06
CA HIS A 12 -10.87 6.51 14.78
C HIS A 12 -9.38 6.20 14.68
N THR A 13 -8.97 4.94 14.87
CA THR A 13 -7.55 4.56 14.79
C THR A 13 -7.04 4.63 13.36
N TYR A 14 -7.79 4.16 12.37
CA TYR A 14 -7.41 4.25 10.96
C TYR A 14 -7.28 5.71 10.51
N ASN A 15 -8.27 6.55 10.82
CA ASN A 15 -8.29 7.96 10.43
C ASN A 15 -7.22 8.80 11.14
N SER A 16 -6.60 8.29 12.21
CA SER A 16 -5.44 8.92 12.87
C SER A 16 -4.09 8.61 12.21
N LEU A 17 -4.05 7.70 11.23
CA LEU A 17 -2.84 7.39 10.46
C LEU A 17 -2.47 8.58 9.56
N PRO A 18 -1.16 8.80 9.31
CA PRO A 18 -0.74 9.89 8.45
C PRO A 18 -1.25 9.69 7.02
N THR A 19 -1.55 10.76 6.32
CA THR A 19 -1.64 10.74 4.87
C THR A 19 -0.25 10.48 4.27
N ILE A 20 -0.22 10.05 3.03
CA ILE A 20 1.03 9.89 2.27
C ILE A 20 1.85 11.20 2.16
N LYS A 21 1.20 12.37 2.07
CA LYS A 21 1.87 13.68 2.06
C LYS A 21 2.60 13.92 3.39
N GLU A 22 1.95 13.59 4.51
CA GLU A 22 2.56 13.68 5.85
C GLU A 22 3.67 12.64 6.06
N ALA A 23 3.56 11.47 5.44
CA ALA A 23 4.54 10.39 5.54
C ALA A 23 5.72 10.50 4.54
N ALA A 24 5.69 11.47 3.62
CA ALA A 24 6.59 11.54 2.47
C ALA A 24 8.09 11.51 2.80
N ASN A 25 8.49 12.17 3.89
CA ASN A 25 9.90 12.25 4.29
C ASN A 25 10.37 11.06 5.15
N VAL A 26 9.44 10.25 5.68
CA VAL A 26 9.75 9.16 6.62
C VAL A 26 10.77 8.16 6.05
N PRO A 27 10.66 7.68 4.79
CA PRO A 27 11.65 6.74 4.25
C PRO A 27 13.08 7.30 4.23
N ARG A 28 13.22 8.61 4.01
CA ARG A 28 14.52 9.30 3.98
C ARG A 28 15.05 9.55 5.39
N GLU A 29 14.20 10.07 6.28
CA GLU A 29 14.58 10.41 7.65
C GLU A 29 14.95 9.17 8.48
N TYR A 30 14.28 8.04 8.22
CA TYR A 30 14.44 6.79 8.97
C TYR A 30 15.09 5.69 8.11
N ALA A 31 15.92 6.05 7.14
CA ALA A 31 16.53 5.11 6.20
C ALA A 31 17.36 4.00 6.88
N GLU A 32 18.06 4.33 7.97
CA GLU A 32 18.83 3.33 8.74
C GLU A 32 17.93 2.32 9.44
N ASP A 33 16.81 2.79 10.02
CA ASP A 33 15.81 1.95 10.67
C ASP A 33 15.08 1.07 9.66
N LEU A 34 14.71 1.64 8.51
CA LEU A 34 14.14 0.88 7.39
C LEU A 34 15.10 -0.24 6.96
N GLY A 35 16.37 0.08 6.73
CA GLY A 35 17.37 -0.92 6.38
C GLY A 35 17.56 -2.00 7.46
N TYR A 36 17.39 -1.64 8.73
CA TYR A 36 17.42 -2.59 9.84
C TYR A 36 16.20 -3.53 9.81
N LEU A 37 14.99 -3.00 9.59
CA LEU A 37 13.76 -3.80 9.41
C LEU A 37 13.86 -4.73 8.20
N GLN A 38 14.44 -4.29 7.08
CA GLN A 38 14.63 -5.14 5.91
C GLN A 38 15.63 -6.29 6.16
N ARG A 39 16.69 -6.04 6.95
CA ARG A 39 17.60 -7.12 7.39
C ARG A 39 16.93 -8.08 8.36
N LEU A 40 15.96 -7.60 9.15
CA LEU A 40 15.17 -8.46 10.03
C LEU A 40 14.32 -9.46 9.22
N LEU A 41 13.71 -9.02 8.10
CA LEU A 41 13.02 -9.92 7.18
C LEU A 41 13.96 -11.06 6.73
N ALA A 42 15.16 -10.70 6.24
CA ALA A 42 16.16 -11.67 5.79
C ALA A 42 16.67 -12.59 6.92
N LYS A 43 16.83 -12.07 8.14
CA LYS A 43 17.30 -12.84 9.31
C LYS A 43 16.37 -14.00 9.65
N HIS A 44 15.06 -13.80 9.49
CA HIS A 44 14.04 -14.78 9.85
C HIS A 44 13.54 -15.62 8.67
N ASP A 45 14.15 -15.47 7.48
CA ASP A 45 13.77 -16.20 6.27
C ASP A 45 12.26 -16.12 5.97
N VAL A 46 11.67 -14.93 6.19
CA VAL A 46 10.25 -14.72 5.89
C VAL A 46 10.03 -14.74 4.36
N PRO A 47 8.88 -15.22 3.87
CA PRO A 47 8.59 -15.28 2.45
C PRO A 47 8.71 -13.90 1.78
N ALA A 48 9.06 -13.87 0.49
CA ALA A 48 9.16 -12.64 -0.28
C ALA A 48 7.82 -11.87 -0.39
N SER A 49 6.69 -12.50 -0.08
CA SER A 49 5.39 -11.84 0.04
C SER A 49 5.26 -10.97 1.29
N VAL A 50 6.14 -11.11 2.27
CA VAL A 50 6.18 -10.26 3.47
C VAL A 50 7.21 -9.14 3.27
N GLY A 51 6.77 -7.90 3.43
CA GLY A 51 7.60 -6.71 3.27
C GLY A 51 7.37 -5.66 4.35
N ILE A 52 8.16 -4.60 4.31
CA ILE A 52 7.99 -3.38 5.10
C ILE A 52 7.13 -2.40 4.31
N ARG A 53 6.10 -1.84 4.96
CA ARG A 53 5.17 -0.85 4.40
C ARG A 53 5.41 0.51 5.03
N LEU A 54 5.38 1.59 4.25
CA LEU A 54 5.21 2.94 4.76
C LEU A 54 3.76 3.09 5.22
N ILE A 55 3.56 3.30 6.51
CA ILE A 55 2.20 3.46 7.05
C ILE A 55 1.64 4.79 6.56
N HIS A 56 0.52 4.73 5.85
CA HIS A 56 -0.31 5.87 5.55
C HIS A 56 -1.76 5.44 5.33
N ARG A 57 -2.69 6.38 5.48
CA ARG A 57 -4.09 6.25 5.04
C ARG A 57 -4.27 6.88 3.66
N HIS A 58 -5.30 6.40 2.97
CA HIS A 58 -5.70 6.90 1.66
C HIS A 58 -6.93 7.81 1.75
N TYR A 59 -8.01 7.31 2.37
CA TYR A 59 -9.25 8.05 2.59
C TYR A 59 -9.78 7.79 3.98
N GLU A 60 -10.64 8.68 4.49
CA GLU A 60 -11.32 8.41 5.75
C GLU A 60 -12.34 7.29 5.59
N ILE A 61 -12.48 6.47 6.63
CA ILE A 61 -13.51 5.43 6.73
C ILE A 61 -14.54 5.77 7.80
N ALA A 62 -15.78 5.31 7.63
CA ALA A 62 -16.81 5.38 8.65
C ALA A 62 -16.70 4.22 9.65
N GLU A 63 -17.41 4.33 10.77
CA GLU A 63 -17.51 3.21 11.72
C GLU A 63 -18.18 2.00 11.07
N GLY A 64 -17.63 0.81 11.33
CA GLY A 64 -18.08 -0.44 10.69
C GLY A 64 -17.51 -0.69 9.29
N GLU A 65 -16.67 0.22 8.77
CA GLU A 65 -15.96 0.04 7.51
C GLU A 65 -14.48 -0.34 7.73
N ALA A 66 -13.89 -0.90 6.68
CA ALA A 66 -12.45 -1.12 6.57
C ALA A 66 -11.98 -0.78 5.16
N MET A 67 -10.73 -0.36 5.00
CA MET A 67 -10.12 -0.21 3.68
C MET A 67 -9.74 -1.59 3.13
N VAL A 68 -10.31 -1.95 1.98
CA VAL A 68 -10.20 -3.29 1.40
C VAL A 68 -9.66 -3.22 -0.02
N PHE A 69 -8.55 -3.92 -0.27
CA PHE A 69 -8.00 -4.21 -1.58
C PHE A 69 -8.74 -5.35 -2.27
N ARG A 70 -9.12 -5.14 -3.53
CA ARG A 70 -9.73 -6.14 -4.42
C ARG A 70 -9.03 -6.11 -5.76
N ASN A 71 -8.73 -7.29 -6.29
CA ASN A 71 -8.29 -7.43 -7.67
C ASN A 71 -9.51 -7.38 -8.60
N ILE A 72 -9.38 -6.59 -9.67
CA ILE A 72 -10.37 -6.44 -10.72
C ILE A 72 -9.71 -6.85 -12.02
N GLU A 73 -10.30 -7.82 -12.70
CA GLU A 73 -9.91 -8.17 -14.06
C GLU A 73 -10.53 -7.19 -15.04
N LEU A 74 -9.68 -6.45 -15.74
CA LEU A 74 -10.10 -5.57 -16.82
C LEU A 74 -9.88 -6.27 -18.16
N PRO A 75 -10.93 -6.45 -18.98
CA PRO A 75 -10.78 -7.00 -20.32
C PRO A 75 -9.71 -6.24 -21.11
N ALA A 76 -8.81 -6.97 -21.76
CA ALA A 76 -7.66 -6.45 -22.53
C ALA A 76 -6.55 -5.72 -21.74
N HIS A 77 -6.74 -5.42 -20.46
CA HIS A 77 -5.78 -4.66 -19.66
C HIS A 77 -5.14 -5.52 -18.55
N GLY A 78 -5.76 -6.62 -18.15
CA GLY A 78 -5.26 -7.50 -17.09
C GLY A 78 -5.78 -7.06 -15.71
N THR A 79 -5.10 -7.49 -14.66
CA THR A 79 -5.58 -7.29 -13.29
C THR A 79 -5.04 -5.99 -12.67
N VAL A 80 -5.96 -5.14 -12.21
CA VAL A 80 -5.63 -3.98 -11.38
C VAL A 80 -6.12 -4.22 -9.96
N GLU A 81 -5.46 -3.62 -8.99
CA GLU A 81 -5.86 -3.71 -7.59
C GLU A 81 -6.52 -2.39 -7.19
N VAL A 82 -7.71 -2.44 -6.61
CA VAL A 82 -8.46 -1.26 -6.16
C VAL A 82 -8.73 -1.35 -4.68
N MET A 83 -8.52 -0.24 -3.98
CA MET A 83 -8.78 -0.12 -2.56
C MET A 83 -9.87 0.91 -2.28
N ARG A 84 -10.89 0.53 -1.52
CA ARG A 84 -11.97 1.42 -1.04
C ARG A 84 -12.42 1.01 0.36
N ALA A 85 -13.05 1.94 1.07
CA ALA A 85 -13.85 1.65 2.25
C ALA A 85 -14.95 0.63 1.90
N THR A 86 -15.09 -0.40 2.71
CA THR A 86 -16.06 -1.47 2.55
C THR A 86 -16.64 -1.83 3.92
N PRO A 87 -17.96 -2.06 4.04
CA PRO A 87 -18.55 -2.58 5.28
C PRO A 87 -17.91 -3.90 5.69
N ILE A 88 -17.48 -4.02 6.95
CA ILE A 88 -16.79 -5.20 7.48
C ILE A 88 -17.65 -6.47 7.36
N GLU A 89 -18.97 -6.33 7.50
CA GLU A 89 -19.91 -7.46 7.44
C GLU A 89 -20.10 -8.03 6.03
N ALA A 90 -19.65 -7.32 4.99
CA ALA A 90 -19.90 -7.70 3.61
C ALA A 90 -19.02 -8.86 3.10
N ALA A 91 -17.90 -9.18 3.77
CA ALA A 91 -16.95 -10.16 3.28
C ALA A 91 -16.09 -10.79 4.38
N GLN A 92 -15.56 -11.99 4.09
CA GLN A 92 -14.43 -12.52 4.83
C GLN A 92 -13.16 -11.76 4.41
N LEU A 93 -12.56 -11.05 5.36
CA LEU A 93 -11.41 -10.18 5.13
C LEU A 93 -10.15 -10.71 5.81
N TYR A 94 -9.02 -10.55 5.12
CA TYR A 94 -7.69 -10.91 5.60
C TYR A 94 -6.84 -9.65 5.70
N GLY A 95 -6.02 -9.54 6.75
CA GLY A 95 -5.11 -8.41 6.88
C GLY A 95 -4.04 -8.42 5.78
N LYS A 96 -3.87 -7.29 5.11
CA LYS A 96 -2.85 -7.07 4.07
C LYS A 96 -1.73 -6.16 4.59
N ASN A 97 -2.08 -5.01 5.16
CA ASN A 97 -1.13 -4.08 5.74
C ASN A 97 -1.35 -3.96 7.25
N PHE A 98 -0.26 -3.96 8.02
CA PHE A 98 -0.26 -4.05 9.47
C PHE A 98 0.62 -2.98 10.11
N PHE A 99 0.21 -2.44 11.26
CA PHE A 99 1.04 -1.57 12.09
C PHE A 99 1.17 -2.14 13.50
N VAL A 100 2.15 -1.64 14.26
CA VAL A 100 2.28 -1.93 15.69
C VAL A 100 1.60 -0.82 16.49
N GLY A 101 0.51 -1.16 17.17
CA GLY A 101 -0.23 -0.21 18.01
C GLY A 101 0.44 0.05 19.36
N PHE A 102 -0.08 1.02 20.10
CA PHE A 102 0.45 1.45 21.41
C PHE A 102 0.55 0.32 22.46
N ALA A 103 -0.32 -0.69 22.36
CA ALA A 103 -0.28 -1.87 23.22
C ALA A 103 0.84 -2.88 22.84
N ALA A 104 1.79 -2.50 21.98
CA ALA A 104 2.83 -3.37 21.43
C ALA A 104 2.25 -4.64 20.80
N ARG A 105 1.19 -4.49 20.00
CA ARG A 105 0.56 -5.58 19.25
C ARG A 105 0.43 -5.19 17.80
N LEU A 106 0.67 -6.16 16.92
CA LEU A 106 0.48 -6.02 15.49
C LEU A 106 -1.02 -6.05 15.17
N GLN A 107 -1.49 -5.09 14.39
CA GLN A 107 -2.89 -4.95 13.99
C GLN A 107 -2.98 -4.64 12.50
N ALA A 108 -3.86 -5.34 11.78
CA ALA A 108 -4.17 -5.00 10.40
C ALA A 108 -4.89 -3.65 10.36
N TYR A 109 -4.55 -2.81 9.38
CA TYR A 109 -5.28 -1.56 9.12
C TYR A 109 -5.85 -1.49 7.72
N GLU A 110 -5.31 -2.27 6.78
CA GLU A 110 -5.89 -2.47 5.46
C GLU A 110 -5.97 -3.96 5.15
N TYR A 111 -7.02 -4.32 4.43
CA TYR A 111 -7.50 -5.68 4.31
C TYR A 111 -7.67 -6.07 2.86
N THR A 112 -7.92 -7.34 2.61
CA THR A 112 -8.18 -7.87 1.28
C THR A 112 -9.13 -9.06 1.38
N SER A 113 -9.85 -9.33 0.30
CA SER A 113 -10.78 -10.48 0.20
C SER A 113 -10.07 -11.78 -0.17
N GLU A 114 -8.85 -11.70 -0.69
CA GLU A 114 -8.03 -12.85 -1.04
C GLU A 114 -7.24 -13.37 0.17
N THR A 115 -6.89 -14.65 0.17
CA THR A 115 -6.16 -15.28 1.27
C THR A 115 -4.71 -14.83 1.33
N THR A 116 -4.25 -14.40 2.51
CA THR A 116 -2.86 -13.98 2.74
C THR A 116 -2.06 -15.06 3.50
N VAL A 117 -0.74 -14.85 3.63
CA VAL A 117 0.14 -15.71 4.44
C VAL A 117 -0.27 -15.62 5.92
N ASP A 118 -0.33 -16.77 6.61
CA ASP A 118 -0.60 -16.80 8.05
C ASP A 118 0.64 -16.37 8.85
N LEU A 119 0.61 -15.14 9.39
CA LEU A 119 1.68 -14.64 10.26
C LEU A 119 1.83 -15.43 11.57
N SER A 120 0.86 -16.26 11.94
CA SER A 120 0.94 -17.09 13.14
C SER A 120 2.06 -18.13 13.08
N GLU A 121 2.56 -18.46 11.89
CA GLU A 121 3.71 -19.34 11.68
C GLU A 121 5.06 -18.64 11.98
N TYR A 122 5.09 -17.30 11.95
CA TYR A 122 6.30 -16.48 12.06
C TYR A 122 6.46 -15.81 13.43
N LYS A 123 6.05 -16.47 14.52
CA LYS A 123 5.95 -15.87 15.87
C LYS A 123 7.23 -15.18 16.35
N THR A 124 8.39 -15.80 16.11
CA THR A 124 9.69 -15.24 16.52
C THR A 124 10.02 -13.95 15.78
N PHE A 125 9.78 -13.93 14.47
CA PHE A 125 9.91 -12.72 13.65
C PHE A 125 8.97 -11.62 14.14
N ILE A 126 7.69 -11.94 14.35
CA ILE A 126 6.68 -10.97 14.79
C ILE A 126 7.06 -10.38 16.16
N ALA A 127 7.53 -11.20 17.10
CA ALA A 127 7.99 -10.74 18.41
C ALA A 127 9.15 -9.74 18.29
N GLU A 128 10.18 -10.09 17.52
CA GLU A 128 11.35 -9.21 17.33
C GLU A 128 10.97 -7.94 16.57
N PHE A 129 10.13 -8.04 15.53
CA PHE A 129 9.63 -6.89 14.77
C PHE A 129 8.88 -5.91 15.67
N VAL A 130 7.92 -6.40 16.47
CA VAL A 130 7.17 -5.57 17.43
C VAL A 130 8.10 -4.91 18.44
N GLU A 131 9.04 -5.66 19.02
CA GLU A 131 10.02 -5.09 19.96
C GLU A 131 10.84 -3.97 19.33
N ILE A 132 11.35 -4.20 18.11
CA ILE A 132 12.18 -3.22 17.38
C ILE A 132 11.36 -1.97 17.07
N VAL A 133 10.16 -2.13 16.54
CA VAL A 133 9.28 -1.00 16.20
C VAL A 133 8.99 -0.16 17.43
N VAL A 134 8.68 -0.78 18.57
CA VAL A 134 8.43 -0.05 19.82
C VAL A 134 9.68 0.63 20.35
N ARG A 135 10.79 -0.11 20.45
CA ARG A 135 12.06 0.39 21.02
C ARG A 135 12.64 1.54 20.22
N ARG A 136 12.51 1.51 18.90
CA ARG A 136 13.01 2.53 17.98
C ARG A 136 11.99 3.62 17.66
N LYS A 137 10.79 3.59 18.27
CA LYS A 137 9.71 4.57 18.06
C LYS A 137 9.26 4.67 16.60
N LEU A 138 9.15 3.53 15.93
CA LEU A 138 8.76 3.41 14.52
C LEU A 138 7.26 3.18 14.34
N GLN A 139 6.48 3.19 15.42
CA GLN A 139 5.03 3.18 15.35
C GLN A 139 4.55 4.33 14.45
N HIS A 140 3.56 4.05 13.60
CA HIS A 140 2.99 4.98 12.62
C HIS A 140 3.98 5.44 11.53
N LYS A 141 5.16 4.82 11.42
CA LYS A 141 6.13 5.06 10.34
C LYS A 141 6.21 3.86 9.42
N PHE A 142 6.60 2.71 9.98
CA PHE A 142 6.76 1.48 9.23
C PHE A 142 5.91 0.36 9.80
N GLY A 143 5.30 -0.39 8.90
CA GLY A 143 4.45 -1.54 9.15
C GLY A 143 4.90 -2.76 8.36
N LEU A 144 4.08 -3.80 8.38
CA LEU A 144 4.25 -4.97 7.51
C LEU A 144 3.23 -4.92 6.37
N LYS A 145 3.67 -5.35 5.19
CA LYS A 145 2.82 -5.68 4.06
C LYS A 145 2.86 -7.18 3.82
N ILE A 146 1.71 -7.76 3.48
CA ILE A 146 1.59 -9.12 2.96
C ILE A 146 0.99 -9.02 1.56
N ASN A 147 1.78 -9.37 0.56
CA ASN A 147 1.33 -9.53 -0.81
C ASN A 147 0.64 -10.88 -0.99
N HIS A 148 -0.28 -10.94 -1.95
CA HIS A 148 -0.96 -12.19 -2.28
C HIS A 148 0.00 -13.23 -2.83
N ARG A 149 -0.33 -14.49 -2.52
CA ARG A 149 0.45 -15.66 -2.88
C ARG A 149 0.16 -16.03 -4.33
N SER A 150 0.58 -15.21 -5.28
CA SER A 150 0.71 -15.67 -6.66
C SER A 150 2.20 -15.70 -7.02
N GLU A 151 2.73 -16.92 -7.18
CA GLU A 151 4.08 -17.17 -7.72
C GLU A 151 4.22 -16.70 -9.18
N ALA A 152 3.14 -16.16 -9.77
CA ALA A 152 2.99 -15.80 -11.16
C ALA A 152 2.84 -14.28 -11.41
N GLU A 153 2.77 -13.43 -10.38
CA GLU A 153 2.90 -11.99 -10.58
C GLU A 153 4.32 -11.69 -11.06
N VAL A 154 4.45 -11.46 -12.37
CA VAL A 154 5.62 -10.82 -12.96
C VAL A 154 5.99 -9.67 -12.04
N LYS A 155 7.23 -9.65 -11.56
CA LYS A 155 7.78 -8.60 -10.69
C LYS A 155 7.84 -7.26 -11.44
N THR A 156 6.70 -6.72 -11.80
CA THR A 156 6.54 -5.40 -12.40
C THR A 156 6.34 -4.42 -11.27
N ASP A 157 7.08 -3.33 -11.29
CA ASP A 157 6.81 -2.21 -10.41
C ASP A 157 5.36 -1.75 -10.60
N ARG A 158 4.73 -1.37 -9.49
CA ARG A 158 3.34 -0.94 -9.46
C ARG A 158 3.26 0.51 -9.05
N LYS A 159 2.27 1.19 -9.58
CA LYS A 159 2.00 2.58 -9.26
C LYS A 159 0.59 2.72 -8.75
N GLU A 160 0.47 3.42 -7.64
CA GLU A 160 -0.74 3.64 -6.89
C GLU A 160 -1.20 5.08 -7.09
N PHE A 161 -2.48 5.24 -7.43
CA PHE A 161 -3.10 6.50 -7.80
C PHE A 161 -4.39 6.73 -7.01
N GLU A 162 -4.58 7.94 -6.51
CA GLU A 162 -5.83 8.35 -5.89
C GLU A 162 -6.90 8.66 -6.94
N PHE A 163 -8.13 8.20 -6.71
CA PHE A 163 -9.30 8.53 -7.50
C PHE A 163 -10.35 9.17 -6.57
N PRO A 164 -10.25 10.50 -6.34
CA PRO A 164 -11.05 11.18 -5.30
C PRO A 164 -12.56 11.14 -5.51
N GLU A 165 -13.03 11.21 -6.77
CA GLU A 165 -14.45 11.16 -7.10
C GLU A 165 -15.10 9.86 -6.59
N GLU A 166 -14.35 8.76 -6.69
CA GLU A 166 -14.76 7.42 -6.30
C GLU A 166 -14.25 6.99 -4.91
N LYS A 167 -13.58 7.91 -4.19
CA LYS A 167 -12.93 7.68 -2.89
C LYS A 167 -12.17 6.36 -2.82
N CYS A 168 -11.45 6.04 -3.89
CA CYS A 168 -10.70 4.80 -3.99
C CYS A 168 -9.27 5.05 -4.50
N THR A 169 -8.43 4.06 -4.32
CA THR A 169 -7.06 4.07 -4.81
C THR A 169 -6.89 2.92 -5.78
N ILE A 170 -6.26 3.19 -6.92
CA ILE A 170 -6.04 2.21 -7.99
C ILE A 170 -4.54 1.94 -8.11
N THR A 171 -4.14 0.68 -7.92
CA THR A 171 -2.77 0.22 -8.10
C THR A 171 -2.67 -0.60 -9.38
N MET A 172 -1.87 -0.13 -10.33
CA MET A 172 -1.68 -0.75 -11.65
C MET A 172 -0.19 -0.93 -11.99
N PRO A 173 0.18 -1.93 -12.81
CA PRO A 173 1.54 -2.09 -13.32
C PRO A 173 2.02 -0.86 -14.11
N ILE A 174 3.29 -0.48 -13.96
CA ILE A 174 3.87 0.66 -14.71
C ILE A 174 3.92 0.45 -16.23
N THR A 175 3.67 -0.77 -16.70
CA THR A 175 3.59 -1.12 -18.12
C THR A 175 2.29 -0.64 -18.77
N PHE A 176 1.31 -0.19 -17.98
CA PHE A 176 0.08 0.39 -18.51
C PHE A 176 0.38 1.71 -19.23
N PRO A 177 -0.44 2.10 -20.22
CA PRO A 177 -0.38 3.43 -20.84
C PRO A 177 -0.88 4.47 -19.83
N LEU A 178 -0.01 4.79 -18.86
CA LEU A 178 -0.27 5.79 -17.85
C LEU A 178 -0.29 7.19 -18.49
N PRO A 179 -1.13 8.12 -17.98
CA PRO A 179 -1.05 9.51 -18.40
C PRO A 179 0.38 10.05 -18.16
N GLU A 180 0.84 10.91 -19.06
CA GLU A 180 2.22 11.44 -19.06
C GLU A 180 2.55 12.07 -17.69
N ALA A 181 3.61 11.58 -17.05
CA ALA A 181 3.91 11.86 -15.65
C ALA A 181 4.48 13.28 -15.43
N THR A 182 3.72 14.18 -14.77
CA THR A 182 4.21 15.45 -14.21
C THR A 182 4.16 15.46 -12.67
N HIS A 183 4.24 14.29 -12.02
CA HIS A 183 4.05 14.17 -10.56
C HIS A 183 5.10 14.97 -9.79
N LYS A 184 4.66 15.75 -8.81
CA LYS A 184 5.54 16.49 -7.88
C LYS A 184 6.08 15.59 -6.77
N ILE A 185 5.36 14.53 -6.41
CA ILE A 185 5.70 13.61 -5.33
C ILE A 185 5.55 12.17 -5.81
N GLU A 186 6.64 11.43 -5.77
CA GLU A 186 6.69 9.99 -6.04
C GLU A 186 7.45 9.34 -4.88
N ILE A 187 6.75 8.52 -4.08
CA ILE A 187 7.29 7.94 -2.85
C ILE A 187 7.25 6.42 -2.98
N ASP A 188 8.40 5.77 -2.81
CA ASP A 188 8.46 4.32 -2.58
C ASP A 188 7.74 4.03 -1.25
N THR A 189 6.76 3.13 -1.25
CA THR A 189 5.97 2.81 -0.06
C THR A 189 6.12 1.38 0.43
N ASP A 190 6.83 0.54 -0.33
CA ASP A 190 7.06 -0.87 0.01
C ASP A 190 8.52 -1.29 -0.18
N TRP A 191 9.04 -2.09 0.76
CA TRP A 191 10.40 -2.63 0.72
C TRP A 191 10.47 -4.07 1.21
N GLY A 192 11.04 -4.96 0.40
CA GLY A 192 11.32 -6.35 0.82
C GLY A 192 12.63 -6.51 1.58
N ALA A 193 13.00 -7.76 1.81
CA ALA A 193 14.25 -8.14 2.44
C ALA A 193 15.49 -7.58 1.70
N LEU A 194 16.52 -7.21 2.47
CA LEU A 194 17.85 -6.90 1.93
C LEU A 194 18.68 -8.18 1.93
N ASP A 195 19.18 -8.59 0.75
CA ASP A 195 20.07 -9.74 0.63
C ASP A 195 21.36 -9.52 1.43
N ASN A 196 21.58 -10.33 2.47
CA ASN A 196 22.83 -10.32 3.24
C ASN A 196 24.03 -10.87 2.45
N ASN A 197 23.82 -11.45 1.27
CA ASN A 197 24.85 -12.14 0.49
C ASN A 197 25.68 -11.25 -0.46
N ASN A 198 25.34 -9.97 -0.64
CA ASN A 198 26.16 -9.06 -1.46
C ASN A 198 27.15 -8.26 -0.60
N LYS A 199 28.10 -8.97 0.02
CA LYS A 199 29.37 -8.35 0.40
C LYS A 199 30.09 -7.94 -0.89
N ARG A 200 30.20 -6.62 -1.12
CA ARG A 200 30.99 -5.95 -2.17
C ARG A 200 30.36 -5.92 -3.58
N GLN A 201 29.39 -5.05 -3.81
CA GLN A 201 29.43 -4.17 -4.99
C GLN A 201 28.89 -2.79 -4.61
N ARG A 202 29.75 -1.76 -4.71
CA ARG A 202 29.33 -0.35 -4.73
C ARG A 202 28.54 -0.15 -6.02
N GLY A 203 27.23 -0.36 -5.96
CA GLY A 203 26.33 -0.19 -7.10
C GLY A 203 24.96 -0.74 -6.75
N LYS A 204 24.00 0.15 -6.47
CA LYS A 204 22.56 -0.07 -6.29
C LYS A 204 22.18 -1.43 -5.68
N THR A 205 22.01 -1.45 -4.36
CA THR A 205 21.44 -2.57 -3.60
C THR A 205 20.12 -3.03 -4.25
N LYS A 206 20.14 -4.19 -4.90
CA LYS A 206 18.93 -4.84 -5.43
C LYS A 206 18.13 -5.38 -4.24
N THR A 207 17.08 -4.66 -3.84
CA THR A 207 15.99 -5.22 -3.04
C THR A 207 15.24 -6.26 -3.88
N GLN A 208 14.98 -7.45 -3.34
CA GLN A 208 14.32 -8.54 -4.08
C GLN A 208 12.79 -8.38 -4.26
N SER A 209 12.21 -7.26 -3.81
CA SER A 209 10.77 -6.97 -3.82
C SER A 209 10.39 -6.00 -4.93
N THR A 210 9.20 -6.21 -5.49
CA THR A 210 8.46 -5.20 -6.25
C THR A 210 8.31 -3.93 -5.42
N ARG A 211 8.48 -2.77 -6.04
CA ARG A 211 8.22 -1.48 -5.40
C ARG A 211 6.83 -0.99 -5.80
N THR A 212 6.04 -0.62 -4.81
CA THR A 212 4.87 0.22 -5.05
C THR A 212 5.28 1.67 -4.81
N LYS A 213 4.87 2.54 -5.73
CA LYS A 213 5.02 3.98 -5.61
C LYS A 213 3.66 4.65 -5.56
N CYS A 214 3.45 5.51 -4.57
CA CYS A 214 2.25 6.33 -4.48
C CYS A 214 2.49 7.66 -5.20
N SER A 215 1.54 8.09 -6.02
CA SER A 215 1.55 9.39 -6.70
C SER A 215 0.34 10.20 -6.31
N HIS A 216 0.58 11.51 -6.12
CA HIS A 216 -0.43 12.48 -5.70
C HIS A 216 -0.33 13.73 -6.56
N GLY A 217 -1.47 14.19 -7.08
CA GLY A 217 -1.66 15.55 -7.60
C GLY A 217 -1.79 16.61 -6.50
N ASP A 218 -1.57 17.87 -6.85
CA ASP A 218 -1.86 18.99 -5.94
C ASP A 218 -3.39 19.18 -5.81
N GLU A 219 -3.84 19.55 -4.62
CA GLU A 219 -5.21 20.04 -4.36
C GLU A 219 -5.39 21.51 -4.80
N ASP A 220 -4.31 22.17 -5.22
CA ASP A 220 -4.26 23.61 -5.50
C ASP A 220 -4.53 23.88 -6.99
N TRP A 221 -5.72 23.49 -7.45
CA TRP A 221 -6.29 23.99 -8.69
C TRP A 221 -7.34 25.03 -8.33
N GLY A 222 -7.06 26.29 -8.68
CA GLY A 222 -8.03 27.39 -8.58
C GLY A 222 -9.33 27.06 -9.31
N GLU A 223 -10.40 27.76 -8.94
CA GLU A 223 -11.82 27.59 -9.28
C GLU A 223 -12.20 27.54 -10.80
N GLU A 224 -11.26 27.34 -11.72
CA GLU A 224 -11.49 27.27 -13.17
C GLU A 224 -10.92 25.98 -13.79
N CYS A 225 -11.49 24.83 -13.44
CA CYS A 225 -11.55 23.71 -14.37
C CYS A 225 -13.02 23.39 -14.59
N THR A 226 -13.59 24.00 -15.63
CA THR A 226 -14.92 23.65 -16.11
C THR A 226 -14.92 22.15 -16.45
N GLN A 227 -15.78 21.43 -15.72
CA GLN A 227 -15.96 19.99 -15.70
C GLN A 227 -16.54 19.41 -17.01
N GLU A 228 -16.37 20.11 -18.13
CA GLU A 228 -17.27 19.89 -19.26
C GLU A 228 -16.96 18.63 -20.07
N ASP A 229 -15.77 17.99 -19.97
CA ASP A 229 -15.44 16.81 -20.80
C ASP A 229 -14.46 15.75 -20.19
N GLY A 230 -14.40 15.53 -18.86
CA GLY A 230 -13.49 14.49 -18.31
C GLY A 230 -13.68 14.09 -16.83
N ILE A 231 -12.87 13.13 -16.38
CA ILE A 231 -12.91 12.49 -15.03
C ILE A 231 -11.67 12.90 -14.20
N MET A 232 -11.81 13.30 -12.94
CA MET A 232 -10.66 13.62 -12.08
C MET A 232 -9.95 12.37 -11.53
N PHE A 233 -8.71 12.13 -11.94
CA PHE A 233 -7.86 11.03 -11.51
C PHE A 233 -6.46 11.54 -11.15
N ASP A 234 -5.95 11.19 -9.96
CA ASP A 234 -4.67 11.66 -9.42
C ASP A 234 -4.48 13.19 -9.50
N GLY A 235 -5.55 13.94 -9.20
CA GLY A 235 -5.57 15.40 -9.28
C GLY A 235 -5.53 15.97 -10.70
N ARG A 236 -5.96 15.23 -11.72
CA ARG A 236 -6.00 15.66 -13.13
C ARG A 236 -7.29 15.26 -13.84
N VAL A 237 -7.73 16.07 -14.79
CA VAL A 237 -8.81 15.71 -15.71
C VAL A 237 -8.30 14.73 -16.76
N VAL A 238 -8.79 13.50 -16.72
CA VAL A 238 -8.65 12.49 -17.77
C VAL A 238 -9.71 12.76 -18.84
N GLN A 239 -9.25 13.13 -20.03
CA GLN A 239 -10.12 13.48 -21.16
C GLN A 239 -10.92 12.28 -21.68
N LEU A 240 -12.19 12.53 -22.03
CA LEU A 240 -13.07 11.58 -22.70
C LEU A 240 -12.40 10.98 -23.94
N GLY A 241 -12.63 9.68 -24.18
CA GLY A 241 -12.16 8.97 -25.37
C GLY A 241 -10.68 8.54 -25.36
N THR A 242 -9.92 8.88 -24.32
CA THR A 242 -8.57 8.31 -24.15
C THR A 242 -8.63 6.82 -23.76
N PRO A 243 -7.61 6.00 -24.09
CA PRO A 243 -7.56 4.61 -23.62
C PRO A 243 -7.62 4.48 -22.09
N PHE A 244 -7.03 5.46 -21.39
CA PHE A 244 -7.05 5.51 -19.92
C PHE A 244 -8.45 5.85 -19.38
N HIS A 245 -9.18 6.76 -20.04
CA HIS A 245 -10.59 7.01 -19.73
C HIS A 245 -11.45 5.75 -19.87
N GLY A 246 -11.27 4.98 -20.96
CA GLY A 246 -11.97 3.70 -21.14
C GLY A 246 -11.68 2.71 -20.01
N LEU A 247 -10.44 2.67 -19.51
CA LEU A 247 -10.06 1.86 -18.35
C LEU A 247 -10.78 2.31 -17.07
N LEU A 248 -10.85 3.62 -16.79
CA LEU A 248 -11.56 4.14 -15.62
C LEU A 248 -13.07 3.85 -15.70
N ASN A 249 -13.68 4.00 -16.87
CA ASN A 249 -15.09 3.63 -17.07
C ASN A 249 -15.35 2.15 -16.82
N ASN A 250 -14.52 1.26 -17.36
CA ASN A 250 -14.67 -0.18 -17.11
C ASN A 250 -14.50 -0.51 -15.62
N LEU A 251 -13.62 0.20 -14.90
CA LEU A 251 -13.48 0.04 -13.46
C LEU A 251 -14.75 0.43 -12.70
N MET A 252 -15.42 1.49 -13.13
CA MET A 252 -16.69 1.93 -12.54
C MET A 252 -17.84 0.97 -12.87
N GLU A 253 -17.84 0.29 -14.03
CA GLU A 253 -18.90 -0.64 -14.44
C GLU A 253 -18.79 -2.05 -13.82
N VAL A 254 -17.58 -2.50 -13.47
CA VAL A 254 -17.35 -3.83 -12.86
C VAL A 254 -17.69 -3.83 -11.35
N TRP A 255 -18.12 -2.69 -10.82
CA TRP A 255 -18.33 -2.46 -9.38
C TRP A 255 -19.80 -2.41 -8.97
#